data_AF-A0A971KKS2-F1
#
_entry.id   AF-A0A971KKS2-F1
#
_cell.length_a   1.000
_cell.length_b   1.000
_cell.length_c   1.000
_cell.angle_alpha   90.00
_cell.angle_beta   90.00
_cell.angle_gamma   90.00
#
_symmetry.space_group_name_H-M   'P 1'
#
loop_
_entity.id
_entity.type
_entity.pdbx_description
1 polymer ?
#
loop_
_entity_poly.entity_id
_entity_poly.type
_entity_poly.pdbx_seq_one_letter_code
_entity_poly.pdbx_strand_id
1 'polypeptide(L)' 'TEAIPAFLTIVMMPFAYSIAEGIVFGMVSYAVLKTLTGRHKEVSVTMYILAVLFILKTVFM' A
#
# COMPACT_ATOMS: atom_id res chain seq x y z
N THR A 1 12.96 -0.57 6.63
CA THR A 1 11.93 -1.04 5.68
C THR A 1 10.71 -0.11 5.59
N GLU A 2 10.60 0.93 6.43
CA GLU A 2 9.44 1.85 6.41
C GLU A 2 9.60 3.05 5.45
N ALA A 3 10.84 3.43 5.12
CA ALA A 3 11.13 4.53 4.20
C ALA A 3 10.72 4.24 2.74
N ILE A 4 10.85 3.00 2.28
CA ILE A 4 10.48 2.60 0.91
C ILE A 4 8.98 2.78 0.66
N PRO A 5 8.07 2.23 1.49
CA PRO A 5 6.64 2.46 1.29
C PRO A 5 6.24 3.91 1.51
N ALA A 6 6.82 4.62 2.49
CA ALA A 6 6.55 6.04 2.69
C ALA A 6 6.92 6.89 1.46
N PHE A 7 8.07 6.60 0.84
CA PHE A 7 8.49 7.24 -0.40
C PHE A 7 7.55 6.90 -1.57
N LEU A 8 7.15 5.63 -1.68
CA LEU A 8 6.17 5.21 -2.70
C LEU A 8 4.82 5.93 -2.54
N THR A 9 4.34 6.11 -1.31
CA THR A 9 3.12 6.88 -1.02
C THR A 9 3.22 8.32 -1.53
N ILE A 10 4.32 9.00 -1.20
CA ILE A 10 4.53 10.42 -1.54
C ILE A 10 4.63 10.61 -3.06
N VAL A 11 5.28 9.67 -3.75
CA VAL A 11 5.39 9.70 -5.22
C VAL A 11 4.07 9.31 -5.89
N MET A 12 3.31 8.35 -5.33
CA MET A 12 2.02 7.93 -5.89
C MET A 12 0.94 9.01 -5.79
N MET A 13 0.98 9.89 -4.78
CA MET A 13 -0.01 10.98 -4.62
C MET A 13 -0.17 11.90 -5.84
N PRO A 14 0.91 12.49 -6.41
CA PRO A 14 0.80 13.29 -7.63
C PRO A 14 0.53 12.45 -8.88
N PHE A 15 1.01 11.20 -8.94
CA PHE A 15 0.85 10.32 -10.11
C PHE A 15 -0.55 9.70 -10.23
N ALA A 16 -1.25 9.48 -9.12
CA ALA A 16 -2.56 8.83 -9.11
C ALA A 16 -3.72 9.77 -9.46
N TYR A 17 -3.47 11.04 -9.81
CA TYR A 17 -4.48 12.10 -10.06
C TYR A 17 -5.49 12.36 -8.91
N SER A 18 -5.43 11.55 -7.86
CA SER A 18 -6.28 11.57 -6.68
C SER A 18 -5.44 11.24 -5.45
N ILE A 19 -5.46 12.15 -4.48
CA ILE A 19 -4.79 11.97 -3.19
C ILE A 19 -5.27 10.68 -2.52
N ALA A 20 -6.56 10.34 -2.68
CA ALA A 20 -7.14 9.12 -2.13
C ALA A 20 -6.50 7.87 -2.75
N GLU A 21 -6.32 7.81 -4.08
CA GLU A 21 -5.62 6.68 -4.70
C GLU A 21 -4.14 6.63 -4.33
N GLY A 22 -3.47 7.78 -4.22
CA GLY A 22 -2.07 7.83 -3.80
C GLY A 22 -1.84 7.28 -2.38
N ILE A 23 -2.70 7.66 -1.43
CA ILE A 23 -2.67 7.15 -0.05
C ILE A 23 -2.88 5.64 -0.03
N VAL A 24 -3.88 5.17 -0.77
CA VAL A 24 -4.20 3.75 -0.92
C VAL A 24 -3.02 2.95 -1.45
N PHE A 25 -2.39 3.44 -2.52
CA PHE A 25 -1.30 2.73 -3.17
C PHE A 25 -0.07 2.66 -2.26
N GLY A 26 0.19 3.75 -1.54
CA GLY A 26 1.20 3.80 -0.49
C GLY A 26 0.94 2.81 0.64
N MET A 27 -0.33 2.71 1.05
CA MET A 27 -0.79 1.72 2.01
C MET A 27 -0.55 0.28 1.50
N VAL A 28 -1.01 -0.06 0.30
CA VAL A 28 -0.78 -1.39 -0.30
C VAL A 28 0.72 -1.70 -0.37
N SER A 29 1.54 -0.74 -0.81
CA SER A 29 2.99 -0.88 -0.87
C SER A 29 3.61 -1.17 0.50
N TYR A 30 3.14 -0.51 1.56
CA TYR A 30 3.56 -0.78 2.95
C TYR A 30 3.25 -2.21 3.36
N ALA A 31 2.03 -2.69 3.12
CA ALA A 31 1.62 -4.05 3.44
C ALA A 31 2.43 -5.09 2.66
N VAL A 32 2.63 -4.87 1.34
CA VAL A 32 3.40 -5.78 0.47
C VAL A 32 4.88 -5.80 0.88
N LEU A 33 5.50 -4.64 1.09
CA LEU A 33 6.92 -4.56 1.44
C LEU A 33 7.20 -5.15 2.82
N LYS A 34 6.38 -4.86 3.85
CA LYS A 34 6.53 -5.50 5.16
C LYS A 34 6.29 -7.00 5.10
N THR A 35 5.39 -7.46 4.23
CA THR A 35 5.17 -8.89 3.99
C THR A 35 6.39 -9.53 3.34
N LEU A 36 6.96 -8.92 2.30
CA LEU A 36 8.16 -9.42 1.62
C LEU A 36 9.42 -9.37 2.50
N THR A 37 9.51 -8.45 3.46
CA THR A 37 10.63 -8.35 4.40
C THR A 37 10.47 -9.18 5.68
N GLY A 38 9.47 -10.06 5.76
CA GLY A 38 9.28 -10.96 6.90
C GLY A 38 8.68 -10.29 8.16
N ARG A 39 8.34 -8.99 8.08
CA ARG A 39 7.83 -8.19 9.20
C ARG A 39 6.30 -8.13 9.22
N HIS A 40 5.66 -9.27 8.96
CA HIS A 40 4.20 -9.39 8.86
C HIS A 40 3.48 -8.99 10.16
N LYS A 41 4.11 -9.19 11.33
CA LYS A 41 3.55 -8.87 12.65
C LYS A 41 3.35 -7.37 12.91
N GLU A 42 4.00 -6.50 12.14
CA GLU A 42 3.86 -5.05 12.30
C GLU A 42 2.78 -4.46 11.38
N VAL A 43 2.18 -5.27 10.51
CA VAL A 43 1.06 -4.87 9.66
C VAL A 43 -0.23 -5.30 10.35
N SER A 44 -1.15 -4.35 10.58
CA SER A 44 -2.44 -4.68 11.18
C SER A 44 -3.28 -5.55 10.23
N VAL A 45 -4.15 -6.40 10.78
CA VAL A 45 -5.05 -7.25 9.97
C VAL A 45 -5.93 -6.41 9.04
N THR A 46 -6.40 -5.25 9.51
CA THR A 46 -7.17 -4.29 8.72
C THR A 46 -6.41 -3.79 7.49
N MET A 47 -5.11 -3.53 7.66
CA MET A 47 -4.23 -3.08 6.60
C MET A 47 -4.07 -4.14 5.50
N TYR A 48 -4.03 -5.41 5.89
CA TYR A 48 -3.98 -6.55 4.99
C TYR A 48 -5.28 -6.72 4.19
N ILE A 49 -6.44 -6.58 4.86
CA ILE A 49 -7.76 -6.63 4.23
C ILE A 49 -7.90 -5.52 3.19
N LEU A 50 -7.52 -4.29 3.53
CA LEU A 50 -7.54 -3.16 2.61
C LEU A 50 -6.58 -3.38 1.43
N ALA A 51 -5.38 -3.90 1.69
CA ALA A 51 -4.42 -4.16 0.63
C ALA A 51 -4.95 -5.19 -0.38
N VAL A 52 -5.56 -6.28 0.09
CA VAL A 52 -6.17 -7.31 -0.77
C VAL A 52 -7.37 -6.75 -1.55
N LEU A 53 -8.24 -5.97 -0.91
CA LEU A 53 -9.36 -5.31 -1.57
C LEU A 53 -8.91 -4.37 -2.68
N PHE A 54 -7.86 -3.60 -2.46
CA PHE A 54 -7.34 -2.68 -3.47
C PHE A 54 -6.59 -3.39 -4.60
N ILE A 55 -5.85 -4.45 -4.31
CA ILE A 55 -5.26 -5.29 -5.37
C ILE A 55 -6.37 -5.90 -6.23
N LEU A 56 -7.43 -6.41 -5.60
CA LEU A 56 -8.61 -6.90 -6.34
C LEU A 56 -9.23 -5.78 -7.18
N LYS A 57 -9.44 -4.57 -6.63
CA LYS A 57 -9.93 -3.41 -7.41
C LYS A 57 -9.03 -3.13 -8.62
N THR A 58 -7.71 -3.11 -8.46
CA THR A 58 -6.75 -2.80 -9.53
C THR A 58 -6.69 -3.90 -10.62
N VAL A 59 -6.96 -5.16 -10.29
CA VAL A 59 -6.95 -6.26 -11.27
C VAL A 59 -8.30 -6.43 -11.96
N PHE A 60 -9.41 -6.12 -11.28
CA PHE A 60 -10.78 -6.30 -11.80
C PHE A 60 -11.35 -5.08 -12.54
N MET A 61 -10.68 -3.92 -12.44
CA MET A 61 -11.06 -2.64 -13.07
C MET A 61 -10.06 -2.29 -14.17
#